data_AF-A0A6J5A1D4-F1
#
_entry.id   AF-A0A6J5A1D4-F1
#
_cell.length_a   1.000
_cell.length_b   1.000
_cell.length_c   1.000
_cell.angle_alpha   90.00
_cell.angle_beta   90.00
_cell.angle_gamma   90.00
#
_symmetry.space_group_name_H-M   'P 1'
#
loop_
_entity.id
_entity.type
_entity.pdbx_description
1 polymer ?
#
loop_
_entity_poly.entity_id
_entity_poly.type
_entity_poly.pdbx_seq_one_letter_code
_entity_poly.pdbx_strand_id
1 'polypeptide(L)'
;MSCCNPRPLHVQQAEQIRTYRQAWKEAGHARVPRVSVSRRIFALMNDRDRMYFGRDANSDDTIGLLDGNIRTIFGRRYAAEPDVLVTQLATDEAIAEADTLLLTVPNQLGVEYCAHVIESILTHVAPALGWR
;
A
#
# COMPACT_ATOMS: atom_id res chain seq x y z
N MET A 1 26.34 -12.29 15.42
CA MET A 1 25.13 -11.53 15.77
C MET A 1 24.62 -10.88 14.50
N SER A 2 23.77 -11.57 13.74
CA SER A 2 23.19 -11.01 12.51
C SER A 2 21.95 -10.22 12.92
N CYS A 3 22.00 -8.90 12.77
CA CYS A 3 20.88 -8.02 13.06
C CYS A 3 19.82 -8.27 11.98
N CYS A 4 18.78 -9.04 12.31
CA CYS A 4 17.66 -9.31 11.40
C CYS A 4 17.01 -7.98 11.02
N ASN A 5 17.16 -7.57 9.75
CA ASN A 5 16.28 -6.57 9.16
C ASN A 5 14.84 -7.08 9.33
N PRO A 6 13.89 -6.30 9.91
CA PRO A 6 12.51 -6.75 9.98
C PRO A 6 11.99 -7.04 8.57
N ARG A 7 11.13 -8.05 8.47
CA ARG A 7 10.49 -8.42 7.20
C ARG A 7 9.73 -7.23 6.62
N PRO A 8 9.53 -7.14 5.29
CA PRO A 8 8.76 -6.07 4.69
C PRO A 8 7.39 -5.90 5.36
N LEU A 9 6.90 -4.65 5.45
CA LEU A 9 5.65 -4.34 6.16
C LEU A 9 4.47 -5.12 5.56
N HIS A 10 4.40 -5.26 4.24
CA HIS A 10 3.31 -5.97 3.59
C HIS A 10 3.23 -7.44 4.00
N VAL A 11 4.37 -8.11 4.24
CA VAL A 11 4.40 -9.50 4.73
C VAL A 11 3.87 -9.57 6.16
N GLN A 12 4.31 -8.63 7.02
CA GLN A 12 3.83 -8.58 8.40
C GLN A 12 2.34 -8.26 8.49
N GLN A 13 1.85 -7.35 7.64
CA GLN A 13 0.42 -7.04 7.54
C GLN A 13 -0.39 -8.23 7.04
N ALA A 14 0.09 -8.98 6.04
CA ALA A 14 -0.58 -10.19 5.57
C ALA A 14 -0.75 -11.23 6.69
N GLU A 15 0.27 -11.44 7.52
CA GLU A 15 0.17 -12.32 8.69
C GLU A 15 -0.82 -11.83 9.74
N GLN A 16 -0.86 -10.52 9.99
CA GLN A 16 -1.85 -9.91 10.88
C GLN A 16 -3.27 -10.14 10.36
N ILE A 17 -3.49 -10.04 9.04
CA ILE A 17 -4.79 -10.30 8.41
C ILE A 17 -5.20 -11.77 8.59
N ARG A 18 -4.30 -12.70 8.30
CA ARG A 18 -4.54 -14.14 8.49
C ARG A 18 -4.86 -14.47 9.95
N THR A 19 -4.11 -13.90 10.88
CA THR A 19 -4.33 -14.07 12.33
C THR A 19 -5.67 -13.50 12.77
N TYR A 20 -6.04 -12.31 12.30
CA TYR A 20 -7.34 -11.70 12.58
C TYR A 20 -8.50 -12.57 12.07
N ARG A 21 -8.40 -13.06 10.82
CA ARG A 21 -9.43 -13.94 10.24
C ARG A 21 -9.58 -15.25 11.03
N GLN A 22 -8.48 -15.83 11.50
CA GLN A 22 -8.51 -17.03 12.34
C GLN A 22 -9.18 -16.75 13.70
N ALA A 23 -8.78 -15.69 14.39
CA ALA A 23 -9.39 -15.29 15.66
C ALA A 23 -10.88 -14.98 15.52
N TRP A 24 -11.29 -14.33 14.42
CA TRP A 24 -12.69 -14.06 14.11
C TRP A 24 -13.52 -15.34 13.97
N LYS A 25 -12.95 -16.36 13.31
CA LYS A 25 -13.58 -17.67 13.16
C LYS A 25 -13.70 -18.39 14.52
N GLU A 26 -12.64 -18.38 15.33
CA GLU A 26 -12.60 -19.02 16.66
C GLU A 26 -13.60 -18.38 17.64
N ALA A 27 -13.81 -17.06 17.53
CA ALA A 27 -14.81 -16.34 18.32
C ALA A 27 -16.27 -16.66 17.92
N GLY A 28 -16.50 -17.46 16.87
CA GLY A 28 -17.84 -17.90 16.47
C GLY A 28 -18.69 -16.82 15.78
N HIS A 29 -18.07 -15.80 15.18
CA HIS A 29 -18.80 -14.76 14.47
C HIS A 29 -19.47 -15.28 13.20
N ALA A 30 -20.75 -14.93 13.00
CA ALA A 30 -21.55 -15.41 11.87
C ALA A 30 -21.25 -14.69 10.53
N ARG A 31 -20.65 -13.50 10.55
CA ARG A 31 -20.36 -12.70 9.34
C ARG A 31 -18.96 -12.98 8.82
N VAL A 32 -18.72 -12.72 7.54
CA VAL A 32 -17.38 -12.77 6.96
C VAL A 32 -16.62 -11.48 7.36
N PRO A 33 -15.42 -11.59 7.98
CA PRO A 33 -14.63 -10.42 8.30
C PRO A 33 -14.07 -9.79 7.02
N ARG A 34 -14.02 -8.44 6.97
CA ARG A 34 -13.44 -7.69 5.86
C ARG A 34 -12.27 -6.85 6.34
N VAL A 35 -11.21 -6.79 5.55
CA VAL A 35 -10.03 -5.98 5.83
C VAL A 35 -9.79 -4.99 4.69
N SER A 36 -9.51 -3.75 5.07
CA SER A 36 -8.95 -2.75 4.17
C SER A 36 -7.47 -2.53 4.43
N VAL A 37 -6.66 -2.44 3.38
CA VAL A 37 -5.27 -1.95 3.46
C VAL A 37 -5.16 -0.61 2.77
N SER A 38 -4.42 0.31 3.37
CA SER A 38 -4.17 1.63 2.80
C SER A 38 -2.77 1.67 2.19
N ARG A 39 -2.67 2.23 0.98
CA ARG A 39 -1.41 2.43 0.26
C ARG A 39 -1.33 3.82 -0.34
N ARG A 40 -0.11 4.35 -0.35
CA ARG A 40 0.27 5.56 -1.08
C ARG A 40 0.77 5.10 -2.44
N ILE A 41 -0.07 5.21 -3.47
CA ILE A 41 0.23 4.73 -4.83
C ILE A 41 0.05 5.89 -5.81
N PHE A 42 1.10 6.22 -6.55
CA PHE A 42 1.15 7.31 -7.51
C PHE A 42 1.75 6.83 -8.83
N ALA A 43 0.91 6.68 -9.86
CA ALA A 43 1.38 6.44 -11.22
C ALA A 43 2.01 7.73 -11.78
N LEU A 44 3.28 7.65 -12.16
CA LEU A 44 4.01 8.78 -12.71
C LEU A 44 3.73 8.86 -14.21
N MET A 45 2.74 9.65 -14.62
CA MET A 45 2.32 9.73 -16.03
C MET A 45 3.02 10.87 -16.78
N ASN A 46 3.49 11.89 -16.06
CA ASN A 46 4.08 13.08 -16.65
C ASN A 46 5.13 13.73 -15.72
N ASP A 47 5.78 14.80 -16.20
CA ASP A 47 6.83 15.49 -15.45
C ASP A 47 6.32 16.17 -14.17
N ARG A 48 5.04 16.55 -14.12
CA ARG A 48 4.42 17.11 -12.91
C ARG A 48 4.32 16.04 -11.83
N ASP A 49 3.97 14.81 -12.18
CA ASP A 49 3.95 13.68 -11.24
C ASP A 49 5.37 13.37 -10.74
N ARG A 50 6.37 13.38 -11.63
CA ARG A 50 7.78 13.21 -11.25
C ARG A 50 8.27 14.32 -10.34
N MET A 51 7.83 15.55 -10.56
CA MET A 51 8.18 16.68 -9.71
C MET A 51 7.64 16.51 -8.28
N TYR A 52 6.40 16.03 -8.13
CA TYR A 52 5.81 15.83 -6.81
C TYR A 52 6.28 14.54 -6.12
N PHE A 53 6.39 13.43 -6.85
CA PHE A 53 6.55 12.09 -6.28
C PHE A 53 7.77 11.32 -6.80
N GLY A 54 8.55 11.87 -7.75
CA GLY A 54 9.71 11.17 -8.31
C GLY A 54 10.79 10.86 -7.27
N ARG A 55 10.89 11.64 -6.19
CA ARG A 55 11.77 11.35 -5.04
C ARG A 55 11.32 10.12 -4.24
N ASP A 56 10.05 9.74 -4.36
CA ASP A 56 9.46 8.62 -3.64
C ASP A 56 9.64 7.29 -4.39
N ALA A 57 10.17 7.30 -5.62
CA ALA A 57 10.42 6.11 -6.42
C ALA A 57 11.41 5.13 -5.78
N ASN A 58 12.32 5.64 -4.94
CA ASN A 58 13.27 4.86 -4.14
C ASN A 58 12.86 4.78 -2.66
N SER A 59 11.57 4.93 -2.35
CA SER A 59 11.09 4.81 -0.97
C SER A 59 11.15 3.36 -0.53
N ASP A 60 11.92 3.09 0.53
CA ASP A 60 11.90 1.81 1.26
C ASP A 60 11.01 1.89 2.50
N ASP A 61 10.70 0.72 3.09
CA ASP A 61 10.10 0.65 4.41
C ASP A 61 11.09 1.22 5.44
N THR A 62 10.61 2.11 6.31
CA THR A 62 11.47 2.74 7.33
C THR A 62 11.05 2.32 8.73
N ILE A 63 12.02 2.03 9.58
CA ILE A 63 11.78 1.73 11.00
C ILE A 63 11.91 3.04 11.77
N GLY A 64 10.87 3.41 12.50
CA GLY A 64 10.91 4.51 13.45
C GLY A 64 10.48 4.08 14.85
N LEU A 65 10.58 5.02 15.80
CA LEU A 65 10.11 4.87 17.16
C LEU A 65 8.96 5.85 17.37
N LEU A 66 7.78 5.31 17.71
CA LEU A 66 6.66 6.09 18.23
C LEU A 66 6.63 5.96 19.76
N ASP A 67 6.31 7.04 20.45
CA ASP A 67 6.20 7.12 21.92
C ASP A 67 7.33 6.43 22.69
N GLY A 68 8.57 6.84 22.39
CA GLY A 68 9.78 6.52 23.17
C GLY A 68 10.29 5.07 23.08
N ASN A 69 9.42 4.07 22.86
CA ASN A 69 9.78 2.64 22.92
C ASN A 69 9.04 1.74 21.90
N ILE A 70 8.09 2.23 21.12
CA ILE A 70 7.34 1.38 20.17
C ILE A 70 8.03 1.42 18.80
N ARG A 71 8.71 0.33 18.45
CA ARG A 71 9.26 0.12 17.10
C ARG A 71 8.11 -0.01 16.11
N THR A 72 8.02 0.95 15.20
CA THR A 72 6.98 1.02 14.17
C THR A 72 7.63 1.00 12.80
N ILE A 73 7.05 0.22 11.87
CA ILE A 73 7.51 0.19 10.49
C ILE A 73 6.55 1.04 9.65
N PHE A 74 7.09 2.07 9.01
CA PHE A 74 6.37 2.90 8.07
C PHE A 74 6.53 2.32 6.67
N GLY A 75 5.39 1.99 6.06
CA GLY A 75 5.37 1.40 4.73
C GLY A 75 5.90 2.35 3.65
N ARG A 76 6.63 1.76 2.70
CA ARG A 76 7.09 2.43 1.48
C ARG A 76 5.94 3.12 0.75
N ARG A 77 6.31 4.15 0.00
CA ARG A 77 5.44 4.78 -0.99
C ARG A 77 5.67 4.09 -2.33
N TYR A 78 4.60 3.88 -3.09
CA TYR A 78 4.67 3.36 -4.45
C TYR A 78 4.52 4.54 -5.40
N ALA A 79 5.62 4.94 -6.04
CA ALA A 79 5.64 6.02 -7.01
C ALA A 79 6.53 5.61 -8.19
N ALA A 80 5.92 5.16 -9.29
CA ALA A 80 6.66 4.70 -10.46
C ALA A 80 5.78 4.76 -11.71
N GLU A 81 6.38 4.44 -12.87
CA GLU A 81 5.62 4.19 -14.10
C GLU A 81 4.62 3.04 -13.91
N PRO A 82 3.49 3.03 -14.64
CA PRO A 82 2.44 2.01 -14.47
C PRO A 82 2.94 0.56 -14.48
N ASP A 83 3.78 0.17 -15.44
CA ASP A 83 4.25 -1.23 -15.56
C ASP A 83 5.11 -1.66 -14.36
N VAL A 84 5.90 -0.73 -13.84
CA VAL A 84 6.72 -0.95 -12.63
C VAL A 84 5.82 -1.04 -11.41
N LEU A 85 4.82 -0.17 -11.29
CA LEU A 85 3.83 -0.25 -10.21
C LEU A 85 3.08 -1.58 -10.22
N VAL A 86 2.62 -2.06 -11.38
CA VAL A 86 1.95 -3.36 -11.50
C VAL A 86 2.83 -4.46 -10.94
N THR A 87 4.10 -4.50 -11.34
CA THR A 87 5.06 -5.50 -10.84
C THR A 87 5.25 -5.40 -9.32
N GLN A 88 5.41 -4.18 -8.79
CA GLN A 88 5.60 -3.97 -7.36
C GLN A 88 4.36 -4.35 -6.54
N LEU A 89 3.18 -3.93 -6.98
CA LEU A 89 1.91 -4.15 -6.27
C LEU A 89 1.46 -5.61 -6.34
N ALA A 90 1.78 -6.33 -7.42
CA ALA A 90 1.55 -7.77 -7.53
C ALA A 90 2.31 -8.58 -6.46
N THR A 91 3.40 -8.03 -5.91
CA THR A 91 4.20 -8.69 -4.84
C THR A 91 3.78 -8.30 -3.42
N ASP A 92 2.83 -7.36 -3.25
CA ASP A 92 2.36 -6.94 -1.93
C ASP A 92 1.34 -7.95 -1.37
N GLU A 93 1.82 -8.88 -0.55
CA GLU A 93 0.97 -9.89 0.12
C GLU A 93 -0.21 -9.31 0.90
N ALA A 94 -0.09 -8.12 1.50
CA ALA A 94 -1.19 -7.54 2.25
C ALA A 94 -2.28 -6.99 1.34
N ILE A 95 -1.94 -6.49 0.14
CA ILE A 95 -2.93 -6.18 -0.90
C ILE A 95 -3.63 -7.45 -1.36
N ALA A 96 -2.89 -8.53 -1.60
CA ALA A 96 -3.46 -9.80 -2.02
C ALA A 96 -4.43 -10.42 -0.99
N GLU A 97 -4.15 -10.22 0.31
CA GLU A 97 -5.00 -10.70 1.40
C GLU A 97 -6.22 -9.80 1.67
N ALA A 98 -6.16 -8.53 1.31
CA ALA A 98 -7.18 -7.55 1.67
C ALA A 98 -8.43 -7.62 0.80
N ASP A 99 -9.58 -7.29 1.40
CA ASP A 99 -10.87 -7.19 0.70
C ASP A 99 -11.06 -5.83 0.03
N THR A 100 -10.25 -4.84 0.41
CA THR A 100 -10.36 -3.46 -0.08
C THR A 100 -9.00 -2.78 -0.04
N LEU A 101 -8.58 -2.21 -1.17
CA LEU A 101 -7.44 -1.33 -1.24
C LEU A 101 -7.91 0.13 -1.15
N LEU A 102 -7.40 0.87 -0.17
CA LEU A 102 -7.63 2.30 -0.03
C LEU A 102 -6.46 3.08 -0.62
N LEU A 103 -6.78 3.92 -1.60
CA LEU A 103 -5.83 4.85 -2.20
C LEU A 103 -5.82 6.14 -1.38
N THR A 104 -4.62 6.56 -0.97
CA THR A 104 -4.43 7.87 -0.33
C THR A 104 -4.14 8.92 -1.38
N VAL A 105 -4.93 10.00 -1.36
CA VAL A 105 -4.91 11.03 -2.41
C VAL A 105 -4.48 12.38 -1.80
N PRO A 106 -3.56 13.13 -2.45
CA PRO A 106 -2.98 14.35 -1.92
C PRO A 106 -3.92 15.55 -2.13
N ASN A 107 -4.95 15.65 -1.27
CA ASN A 107 -6.00 16.68 -1.36
C ASN A 107 -5.48 18.13 -1.45
N GLN A 108 -4.28 18.40 -0.93
CA GLN A 108 -3.60 19.69 -1.01
C GLN A 108 -3.27 20.13 -2.46
N LEU A 109 -3.24 19.20 -3.41
CA LEU A 109 -2.94 19.48 -4.83
C LEU A 109 -4.18 19.85 -5.66
N GLY A 110 -5.35 19.92 -5.03
CA GLY A 110 -6.60 20.33 -5.66
C GLY A 110 -7.35 19.20 -6.36
N VAL A 111 -8.64 19.44 -6.64
CA VAL A 111 -9.58 18.42 -7.14
C VAL A 111 -9.13 17.81 -8.46
N GLU A 112 -8.77 18.63 -9.44
CA GLU A 112 -8.35 18.17 -10.78
C GLU A 112 -7.15 17.23 -10.71
N TYR A 113 -6.15 17.56 -9.89
CA TYR A 113 -4.97 16.71 -9.74
C TYR A 113 -5.28 15.43 -8.97
N CYS A 114 -6.18 15.50 -7.98
CA CYS A 114 -6.67 14.31 -7.28
C CYS A 114 -7.41 13.37 -8.24
N ALA A 115 -8.23 13.91 -9.15
CA ALA A 115 -8.90 13.13 -10.19
C ALA A 115 -7.87 12.45 -11.12
N HIS A 116 -6.86 13.20 -11.58
CA HIS A 116 -5.72 12.64 -12.36
C HIS A 116 -5.04 11.46 -11.65
N VAL A 117 -4.73 11.59 -10.36
CA VAL A 117 -4.11 10.50 -9.59
C VAL A 117 -4.99 9.25 -9.56
N ILE A 118 -6.29 9.41 -9.31
CA ILE A 118 -7.23 8.27 -9.27
C ILE A 118 -7.39 7.65 -10.65
N GLU A 119 -7.63 8.47 -11.68
CA GLU A 119 -7.81 8.02 -13.06
C GLU A 119 -6.58 7.28 -13.58
N SER A 120 -5.38 7.75 -13.25
CA SER A 120 -4.13 7.11 -13.65
C SER A 120 -4.03 5.68 -13.10
N ILE A 121 -4.42 5.46 -11.83
CA ILE A 121 -4.45 4.12 -11.23
C ILE A 121 -5.52 3.25 -11.87
N LEU A 122 -6.75 3.76 -12.01
CA LEU A 122 -7.88 3.00 -12.56
C LEU A 122 -7.68 2.61 -14.02
N THR A 123 -6.98 3.44 -14.80
CA THR A 123 -6.79 3.23 -16.23
C THR A 123 -5.54 2.41 -16.55
N HIS A 124 -4.43 2.63 -15.82
CA HIS A 124 -3.13 2.08 -16.21
C HIS A 124 -2.58 1.00 -15.27
N VAL A 125 -3.11 0.87 -14.05
CA VAL A 125 -2.57 -0.08 -13.05
C VAL A 125 -3.61 -1.14 -12.67
N ALA A 126 -4.82 -0.71 -12.30
CA ALA A 126 -5.90 -1.57 -11.84
C ALA A 126 -6.25 -2.71 -12.82
N PRO A 127 -6.37 -2.49 -14.15
CA PRO A 127 -6.76 -3.54 -15.07
C PRO A 127 -5.76 -4.69 -15.14
N ALA A 128 -4.45 -4.38 -15.07
CA ALA A 128 -3.39 -5.38 -15.12
C ALA A 128 -3.32 -6.24 -13.84
N LEU A 129 -3.86 -5.73 -12.73
CA LEU A 129 -3.95 -6.44 -11.45
C LEU A 129 -5.34 -7.07 -11.21
N GLY A 130 -6.24 -6.96 -12.19
CA GLY A 130 -7.61 -7.49 -12.10
C GLY A 130 -8.50 -6.74 -11.09
N TRP A 131 -8.12 -5.52 -10.72
CA TRP A 131 -8.92 -4.66 -9.84
C TRP A 131 -10.08 -4.03 -10.62
N ARG A 132 -11.17 -3.73 -9.92
CA ARG A 132 -12.41 -3.18 -10.49
C ARG A 132 -12.78 -1.86 -9.85
#